data_AF-A0A7C1EDI6-F1
#
_entry.id   AF-A0A7C1EDI6-F1
#
_cell.length_a   1.000
_cell.length_b   1.000
_cell.length_c   1.000
_cell.angle_alpha   90.00
_cell.angle_beta   90.00
_cell.angle_gamma   90.00
#
_symmetry.space_group_name_H-M   'P 1'
#
loop_
_entity.id
_entity.type
_entity.pdbx_description
1 polymer ?
#
loop_
_entity_poly.entity_id
_entity_poly.type
_entity_poly.pdbx_seq_one_letter_code
_entity_poly.pdbx_strand_id
1 'polypeptide(L)'
;TLNRVRDKTPDTPVVVLTGMDDEMTAIQALKEGAQDYLVKGRTDSSLLRKSLLYAYERNRLLLDLEENSYKLAESYAKLKEGAIEKSREFREFAEKLAGPARGIKEAADRLKIPGGGAGLDVIQKNAEAILDAVDNILSVENNKNSSGN
;
A
#
# COMPACT_ATOMS: atom_id res chain seq x y z
N THR A 1 5.36 -16.33 -35.98
CA THR A 1 4.51 -17.35 -35.29
C THR A 1 4.51 -17.17 -33.79
N LEU A 2 5.68 -16.99 -33.15
CA LEU A 2 5.81 -16.74 -31.72
C LEU A 2 4.91 -15.60 -31.21
N ASN A 3 5.01 -14.41 -31.80
CA ASN A 3 4.20 -13.24 -31.39
C ASN A 3 2.69 -13.54 -31.41
N ARG A 4 2.18 -14.20 -32.46
CA ARG A 4 0.76 -14.60 -32.54
C ARG A 4 0.31 -15.54 -31.42
N VAL A 5 1.20 -16.37 -30.87
CA VAL A 5 0.88 -17.24 -29.73
C VAL A 5 0.87 -16.41 -28.46
N ARG A 6 1.91 -15.61 -28.23
CA ARG A 6 2.01 -14.72 -27.07
C ARG A 6 0.85 -13.74 -26.97
N ASP A 7 0.41 -13.15 -28.09
CA ASP A 7 -0.73 -12.24 -28.12
C ASP A 7 -2.04 -12.90 -27.68
N LYS A 8 -2.17 -14.22 -27.89
CA LYS A 8 -3.37 -14.99 -27.51
C LYS A 8 -3.28 -15.57 -26.10
N THR A 9 -2.07 -15.77 -25.59
CA THR A 9 -1.79 -16.39 -24.29
C THR A 9 -0.64 -15.67 -23.60
N PRO A 10 -0.84 -14.42 -23.12
CA PRO A 10 0.25 -13.59 -22.59
C PRO A 10 0.92 -14.20 -21.35
N ASP A 11 0.16 -14.96 -20.56
CA ASP A 11 0.64 -15.56 -19.29
C ASP A 11 1.13 -17.01 -19.47
N THR A 12 1.23 -17.51 -20.70
CA THR A 12 1.72 -18.86 -20.97
C THR A 12 3.16 -18.81 -21.48
N PRO A 13 4.12 -19.45 -20.81
CA PRO A 13 5.50 -19.43 -21.24
C PRO A 13 5.64 -20.24 -22.54
N VAL A 14 6.38 -19.71 -23.51
CA VAL A 14 6.57 -20.34 -24.81
C VAL A 14 8.01 -20.81 -24.98
N VAL A 15 8.20 -22.10 -25.23
CA VAL A 15 9.48 -22.68 -25.65
C VAL A 15 9.43 -23.00 -27.14
N VAL A 16 10.42 -22.53 -27.89
CA VAL A 16 10.50 -22.75 -29.35
C VAL A 16 11.30 -24.02 -29.63
N LEU A 17 10.75 -24.95 -30.42
CA LEU A 17 11.45 -26.17 -30.85
C LEU A 17 11.50 -26.24 -32.38
N THR A 18 12.70 -26.26 -32.96
CA THR A 18 12.89 -26.17 -34.42
C THR A 18 14.08 -26.98 -34.92
N GLY A 19 14.05 -27.42 -36.18
CA GLY A 19 15.19 -28.09 -36.81
C GLY A 19 16.25 -27.13 -37.36
N MET A 20 16.01 -25.81 -37.28
CA MET A 20 16.95 -24.78 -37.71
C MET A 20 17.98 -24.56 -36.59
N ASP A 21 19.21 -24.99 -36.84
CA ASP A 21 20.37 -24.73 -36.00
C ASP A 21 20.97 -23.35 -36.34
N ASP A 22 20.15 -22.31 -36.16
CA ASP A 22 20.55 -20.91 -36.38
C ASP A 22 20.46 -20.12 -35.07
N GLU A 23 21.63 -19.72 -34.58
CA GLU A 23 21.80 -18.96 -33.35
C GLU A 23 21.15 -17.57 -33.44
N MET A 24 21.17 -16.93 -34.60
CA MET A 24 20.56 -15.62 -34.79
C MET A 24 19.03 -15.68 -34.62
N THR A 25 18.40 -16.71 -35.19
CA THR A 25 16.97 -16.98 -35.00
C THR A 25 16.66 -17.31 -33.53
N ALA A 26 17.51 -18.07 -32.85
CA ALA A 26 17.34 -18.39 -31.43
C ALA A 26 17.36 -17.11 -30.57
N ILE A 27 18.35 -16.24 -30.76
CA ILE A 27 18.47 -14.96 -30.05
C ILE A 27 17.24 -14.09 -30.31
N GLN A 28 16.77 -14.02 -31.56
CA GLN A 28 15.59 -13.24 -31.91
C GLN A 28 14.33 -13.76 -31.21
N ALA A 29 14.12 -15.08 -31.17
CA ALA A 29 13.00 -15.68 -30.45
C ALA A 29 13.03 -15.35 -28.95
N LEU A 30 14.20 -15.40 -28.31
CA LEU A 30 14.35 -15.04 -26.90
C LEU A 30 14.06 -13.55 -26.65
N LYS A 31 14.54 -12.65 -27.53
CA LYS A 31 14.23 -11.21 -27.46
C LYS A 31 12.74 -10.92 -27.65
N GLU A 32 12.06 -11.71 -28.47
CA GLU A 32 10.61 -11.68 -28.66
C GLU A 32 9.83 -12.35 -27.52
N GLY A 33 10.50 -12.77 -26.45
CA GLY A 33 9.88 -13.28 -25.23
C GLY A 33 9.59 -14.78 -25.24
N ALA A 34 10.25 -15.56 -26.10
CA ALA A 34 10.35 -17.00 -25.85
C ALA A 34 11.18 -17.25 -24.59
N GLN A 35 10.78 -18.24 -23.79
CA GLN A 35 11.46 -18.63 -22.56
C GLN A 35 12.71 -19.46 -22.82
N ASP A 36 12.71 -20.21 -23.93
CA ASP A 36 13.83 -21.03 -24.37
C ASP A 36 13.70 -21.37 -25.87
N TYR A 37 14.81 -21.80 -26.47
CA TYR A 37 14.89 -22.24 -27.85
C TYR A 37 15.68 -23.55 -27.94
N LEU A 38 15.08 -24.57 -28.54
CA LEU A 38 15.61 -25.92 -28.62
C LEU A 38 15.75 -26.37 -30.07
N VAL A 39 16.88 -26.99 -30.39
CA VAL A 39 17.16 -27.53 -31.73
C VAL A 39 16.80 -29.01 -31.78
N LYS A 40 15.90 -29.39 -32.69
CA LYS A 40 15.49 -30.78 -32.95
C LYS A 40 16.70 -31.58 -33.40
N GLY A 41 16.87 -32.80 -32.85
CA GLY A 41 18.00 -33.67 -33.15
C GLY A 41 19.27 -33.40 -32.31
N ARG A 42 19.38 -32.24 -31.65
CA ARG A 42 20.40 -31.94 -30.63
C ARG A 42 19.85 -31.85 -29.20
N THR A 43 18.53 -31.85 -29.07
CA THR A 43 17.83 -31.83 -27.79
C THR A 43 17.45 -33.26 -27.40
N ASP A 44 17.96 -33.74 -26.27
CA ASP A 44 17.49 -34.98 -25.66
C ASP A 44 16.22 -34.76 -24.81
N SER A 45 15.58 -35.86 -24.41
CA SER A 45 14.35 -35.82 -23.60
C SER A 45 14.55 -35.18 -22.22
N SER A 46 15.75 -35.24 -21.67
CA SER A 46 16.08 -34.64 -20.38
C SER A 46 16.18 -33.12 -20.48
N LEU A 47 16.82 -32.61 -21.52
CA LEU A 47 16.96 -31.19 -21.79
C LEU A 47 15.59 -30.55 -22.10
N LEU A 48 14.77 -31.18 -22.94
CA LEU A 48 13.41 -30.72 -23.20
C LEU A 48 12.57 -30.64 -21.92
N ARG A 49 12.63 -31.68 -21.08
CA ARG A 49 11.89 -31.70 -19.80
C ARG A 49 12.33 -30.56 -18.89
N LYS A 50 13.65 -30.34 -18.75
CA LYS A 50 14.18 -29.24 -17.92
C LYS A 50 13.76 -27.87 -18.45
N SER A 51 13.85 -27.67 -19.76
CA SER A 51 13.43 -26.43 -20.42
C SER A 51 11.97 -26.10 -20.13
N LEU A 52 11.06 -27.06 -20.32
CA LEU A 52 9.64 -26.88 -20.02
C LEU A 52 9.39 -26.62 -18.52
N LEU A 53 10.03 -27.38 -17.63
CA LEU A 53 9.89 -27.20 -16.19
C LEU A 53 10.34 -25.81 -15.76
N TYR A 54 11.50 -25.35 -16.23
CA TYR A 54 12.02 -24.03 -15.87
C TYR A 54 11.19 -22.89 -16.47
N ALA A 55 10.69 -23.06 -17.70
CA ALA A 55 9.80 -22.08 -18.31
C ALA A 55 8.50 -21.93 -17.50
N TYR A 56 7.91 -23.06 -17.08
CA TYR A 56 6.72 -23.08 -16.23
C TYR A 56 6.97 -22.47 -14.85
N GLU A 57 8.00 -22.94 -14.13
CA GLU A 57 8.30 -22.47 -12.78
C GLU A 57 8.62 -20.97 -12.75
N ARG A 58 9.41 -20.48 -13.72
CA ARG A 58 9.70 -19.04 -13.83
C ARG A 58 8.43 -18.23 -14.05
N ASN A 59 7.54 -18.70 -14.92
CA ASN A 59 6.29 -18.01 -15.20
C ASN A 59 5.35 -18.00 -13.99
N ARG A 60 5.23 -19.14 -13.28
CA ARG A 60 4.42 -19.20 -12.06
C ARG A 60 4.93 -18.20 -11.01
N LEU A 61 6.24 -18.14 -10.78
CA LEU A 61 6.83 -17.20 -9.82
C LEU A 61 6.58 -15.73 -10.20
N LEU A 62 6.58 -15.40 -11.50
CA LEU A 62 6.28 -14.04 -11.96
C LEU A 62 4.81 -13.68 -11.71
N LEU A 63 3.88 -14.59 -12.03
CA LEU A 63 2.44 -14.39 -11.78
C LEU A 63 2.14 -14.27 -10.28
N ASP A 64 2.76 -15.12 -9.45
CA ASP A 64 2.63 -15.07 -7.99
C ASP A 64 3.13 -13.73 -7.44
N LEU A 65 4.24 -13.21 -7.98
CA LEU A 65 4.80 -11.91 -7.58
C LEU A 65 3.86 -10.75 -7.95
N GLU A 66 3.29 -10.79 -9.15
CA GLU A 66 2.33 -9.78 -9.61
C GLU A 66 1.06 -9.79 -8.74
N GLU A 67 0.49 -10.97 -8.48
CA GLU A 67 -0.68 -11.12 -7.61
C GLU A 67 -0.41 -10.58 -6.20
N ASN A 68 0.74 -10.90 -5.62
CA ASN A 68 1.11 -10.44 -4.29
C ASN A 68 1.33 -8.92 -4.25
N SER A 69 1.92 -8.35 -5.31
CA SER A 69 2.08 -6.90 -5.42
C SER A 69 0.73 -6.18 -5.46
N TYR A 70 -0.25 -6.76 -6.16
CA TYR A 70 -1.60 -6.24 -6.24
C TYR A 70 -2.31 -6.30 -4.88
N LYS A 71 -2.28 -7.46 -4.21
CA LYS A 71 -2.84 -7.65 -2.85
C LYS A 71 -2.23 -6.68 -1.85
N LEU A 72 -0.93 -6.44 -1.95
CA LEU A 72 -0.22 -5.51 -1.08
C LEU A 72 -0.69 -4.07 -1.30
N ALA A 73 -0.78 -3.63 -2.56
CA ALA A 73 -1.28 -2.29 -2.91
C ALA A 73 -2.72 -2.08 -2.42
N GLU A 74 -3.58 -3.08 -2.58
CA GLU A 74 -4.96 -3.07 -2.09
C GLU A 74 -5.01 -2.95 -0.56
N SER A 75 -4.20 -3.71 0.17
CA SER A 75 -4.11 -3.64 1.62
C SER A 75 -3.65 -2.26 2.11
N TYR A 76 -2.65 -1.68 1.45
CA TYR A 76 -2.20 -0.32 1.75
C TYR A 76 -3.30 0.73 1.53
N ALA A 77 -4.10 0.59 0.47
CA ALA A 77 -5.23 1.49 0.22
C ALA A 77 -6.27 1.40 1.35
N LYS A 78 -6.66 0.18 1.75
CA LYS A 78 -7.61 -0.05 2.87
C LYS A 78 -7.09 0.49 4.19
N LEU A 79 -5.79 0.30 4.48
CA LEU A 79 -5.16 0.83 5.69
C LEU A 79 -5.18 2.37 5.72
N LYS A 80 -4.88 3.01 4.58
CA LYS A 80 -4.96 4.48 4.46
C LYS A 80 -6.38 4.98 4.66
N GLU A 81 -7.37 4.34 4.05
CA GLU A 81 -8.77 4.69 4.20
C GLU A 81 -9.23 4.59 5.65
N GLY A 82 -8.96 3.45 6.31
CA GLY A 82 -9.30 3.27 7.72
C GLY A 82 -8.57 4.24 8.66
N ALA A 83 -7.33 4.65 8.32
CA ALA A 83 -6.62 5.67 9.08
C ALA A 83 -7.26 7.06 8.92
N ILE A 84 -7.73 7.41 7.72
CA ILE A 84 -8.47 8.65 7.45
C ILE A 84 -9.80 8.66 8.21
N GLU A 85 -10.54 7.55 8.17
CA GLU A 85 -11.81 7.40 8.88
C GLU A 85 -11.64 7.53 10.39
N LYS A 86 -10.69 6.81 10.99
CA LYS A 86 -10.39 6.93 12.42
C LYS A 86 -9.95 8.34 12.82
N SER A 87 -9.16 9.01 11.97
CA SER A 87 -8.75 10.40 12.24
C SER A 87 -9.95 11.33 12.24
N ARG A 88 -10.91 11.12 11.34
CA ARG A 88 -12.17 11.86 11.28
C ARG A 88 -13.03 11.63 12.52
N GLU A 89 -13.23 10.38 12.92
CA GLU A 89 -14.00 10.05 14.14
C GLU A 89 -13.38 10.69 15.39
N PHE A 90 -12.05 10.59 15.52
CA PHE A 90 -11.34 11.17 16.65
C PHE A 90 -11.45 12.70 16.66
N ARG A 91 -11.42 13.33 15.48
CA ARG A 91 -11.66 14.77 15.33
C ARG A 91 -13.08 15.17 15.78
N GLU A 92 -14.10 14.47 15.29
CA GLU A 92 -15.48 14.74 15.70
C GLU A 92 -15.67 14.59 17.21
N PHE A 93 -15.01 13.60 17.80
CA PHE A 93 -14.99 13.42 19.25
C PHE A 93 -14.30 14.58 19.97
N ALA A 94 -13.13 15.01 19.49
CA ALA A 94 -12.39 16.15 20.04
C ALA A 94 -13.22 17.45 19.98
N GLU A 95 -13.88 17.73 18.85
CA GLU A 95 -14.78 18.88 18.68
C GLU A 95 -15.96 18.83 19.66
N LYS A 96 -16.55 17.66 19.89
CA LYS A 96 -17.62 17.46 20.88
C LYS A 96 -17.16 17.68 22.32
N LEU A 97 -15.90 17.39 22.64
CA LEU A 97 -15.33 17.62 23.98
C LEU A 97 -14.95 19.08 24.25
N ALA A 98 -14.59 19.83 23.20
CA ALA A 98 -14.19 21.23 23.34
C ALA A 98 -15.27 22.11 23.99
N GLY A 99 -16.54 21.89 23.62
CA GLY A 99 -17.68 22.64 24.18
C GLY A 99 -17.82 22.48 25.70
N PRO A 100 -17.97 21.25 26.21
CA PRO A 100 -18.00 20.97 27.65
C PRO A 100 -16.75 21.47 28.39
N ALA A 101 -15.54 21.25 27.86
CA ALA A 101 -14.30 21.70 28.50
C ALA A 101 -14.24 23.23 28.62
N ARG A 102 -14.66 23.95 27.57
CA ARG A 102 -14.79 25.42 27.60
C ARG A 102 -15.82 25.87 28.64
N GLY A 103 -16.97 25.21 28.71
CA GLY A 103 -17.99 25.51 29.72
C GLY A 103 -17.51 25.28 31.16
N ILE A 104 -16.76 24.21 31.41
CA ILE A 104 -16.14 23.93 32.72
C ILE A 104 -15.12 25.01 33.07
N LYS A 105 -14.26 25.40 32.13
CA LYS A 105 -13.29 26.48 32.32
C LYS A 105 -13.99 27.80 32.67
N GLU A 106 -14.99 28.19 31.89
CA GLU A 106 -15.76 29.42 32.13
C GLU A 106 -16.48 29.42 33.48
N ALA A 107 -17.06 28.29 33.88
CA ALA A 107 -17.71 28.14 35.17
C ALA A 107 -16.70 28.23 36.33
N ALA A 108 -15.54 27.58 36.20
CA ALA A 108 -14.47 27.64 37.18
C ALA A 108 -13.93 29.09 37.33
N ASP A 109 -13.73 29.80 36.21
CA ASP A 109 -13.27 31.19 36.22
C ASP A 109 -14.28 32.14 36.91
N ARG A 110 -15.59 31.91 36.76
CA ARG A 110 -16.64 32.69 37.47
C ARG A 110 -16.71 32.40 38.96
N LEU A 111 -16.36 31.17 39.36
CA LEU A 111 -16.36 30.73 40.75
C LEU A 111 -15.06 31.05 41.50
N LYS A 112 -14.09 31.71 40.85
CA LYS A 112 -12.88 32.24 41.50
C LYS A 112 -13.24 33.34 42.51
N ILE A 113 -13.63 32.92 43.70
CA ILE A 113 -13.63 33.73 44.91
C ILE A 113 -12.19 33.69 45.45
N PRO A 114 -11.59 34.81 45.90
CA PRO A 114 -10.29 34.79 46.57
C PRO A 114 -10.32 33.79 47.75
N GLY A 115 -9.56 32.69 47.65
CA GLY A 115 -9.58 31.58 48.61
C GLY A 115 -10.38 30.33 48.20
N GLY A 116 -10.91 30.27 46.98
CA GLY A 116 -11.50 29.05 46.40
C GLY A 116 -10.49 27.91 46.40
N GLY A 117 -10.83 26.80 47.06
CA GLY A 117 -9.88 25.73 47.37
C GLY A 117 -9.24 25.07 46.14
N ALA A 118 -8.07 24.45 46.36
CA ALA A 118 -7.21 23.79 45.37
C ALA A 118 -7.91 22.87 44.34
N GLY A 119 -9.15 22.43 44.61
CA GLY A 119 -9.97 21.69 43.65
C GLY A 119 -10.41 22.49 42.41
N LEU A 120 -10.70 23.79 42.55
CA LEU A 120 -11.10 24.62 41.40
C LEU A 120 -9.92 24.86 40.44
N ASP A 121 -8.72 25.05 40.98
CA ASP A 121 -7.50 25.20 40.19
C ASP A 121 -7.17 23.92 39.40
N VAL A 122 -7.40 22.74 39.99
CA VAL A 122 -7.20 21.44 39.32
C VAL A 122 -8.22 21.25 38.19
N ILE A 123 -9.49 21.58 38.41
CA ILE A 123 -10.54 21.48 37.37
C ILE A 123 -10.21 22.40 36.20
N GLN A 124 -9.79 23.64 36.48
CA GLN A 124 -9.37 24.58 35.45
C GLN A 124 -8.17 24.06 34.66
N LYS A 125 -7.11 23.62 35.35
CA LYS A 125 -5.91 23.08 34.72
C LYS A 125 -6.22 21.88 33.82
N ASN A 126 -7.12 21.01 34.24
CA ASN A 126 -7.55 19.87 33.44
C ASN A 126 -8.38 20.29 32.22
N ALA A 127 -9.27 21.28 32.37
CA ALA A 127 -10.04 21.83 31.25
C ALA A 127 -9.14 22.50 30.20
N GLU A 128 -8.13 23.24 30.63
CA GLU A 128 -7.11 23.85 29.76
C GLU A 128 -6.30 22.78 29.03
N ALA A 129 -5.82 21.75 29.74
CA ALA A 129 -5.09 20.64 29.12
C ALA A 129 -5.93 19.88 28.07
N ILE A 130 -7.25 19.75 28.29
CA ILE A 130 -8.16 19.15 27.31
C ILE A 130 -8.30 20.04 26.07
N LEU A 131 -8.47 21.35 26.25
CA LEU A 131 -8.60 22.30 25.14
C LEU A 131 -7.31 22.35 24.31
N ASP A 132 -6.13 22.39 24.96
CA ASP A 132 -4.84 22.36 24.29
C ASP A 132 -4.64 21.06 23.49
N ALA A 133 -5.06 19.92 24.05
CA ALA A 133 -5.00 18.64 23.36
C ALA A 133 -5.90 18.63 22.11
N VAL A 134 -7.12 19.16 22.22
CA VAL A 134 -8.05 19.29 21.09
C VAL A 134 -7.46 20.21 20.01
N ASP A 135 -6.94 21.38 20.37
CA ASP A 135 -6.36 22.32 19.42
C ASP A 135 -5.15 21.72 18.68
N ASN A 136 -4.30 20.97 19.38
CA ASN A 136 -3.20 20.22 18.75
C ASN A 136 -3.72 19.20 17.73
N ILE A 137 -4.74 18.40 18.08
CA ILE A 137 -5.34 17.40 17.18
C ILE A 137 -5.92 18.07 15.92
N LEU A 138 -6.59 19.21 16.08
CA LEU A 138 -7.18 19.97 14.96
C LEU A 138 -6.12 20.65 14.08
N SER A 139 -4.96 21.01 14.66
CA SER A 139 -3.87 21.69 13.94
C SER A 139 -3.04 20.79 13.02
N VAL A 140 -2.99 19.47 13.29
CA VAL A 140 -2.16 18.49 12.56
C VAL A 140 -2.55 18.36 11.07
N GLU A 141 -3.80 18.66 10.69
CA GLU A 141 -4.23 18.66 9.27
C GLU A 141 -3.89 19.96 8.53
N ASN A 142 -3.87 21.12 9.21
CA ASN A 142 -3.58 22.39 8.55
C ASN A 142 -2.14 22.46 7.98
N ASN A 143 -1.21 21.73 8.60
CA ASN A 143 0.18 21.70 8.16
C ASN A 143 0.38 20.84 6.88
N LYS A 144 -0.49 19.86 6.61
CA LYS A 144 -0.44 19.05 5.38
C LYS A 144 -0.88 19.83 4.13
N ASN A 145 -1.70 20.88 4.29
CA ASN A 145 -2.12 21.75 3.19
C ASN A 145 -1.10 22.86 2.86
N SER A 146 -0.02 23.01 3.64
CA SER A 146 1.02 24.03 3.43
C SER A 146 2.30 23.52 2.76
N SER A 147 2.49 22.20 2.66
CA SER A 147 3.66 21.57 2.01
C SER A 147 3.41 21.11 0.58
N GLY A 148 2.30 21.54 -0.03
CA GLY A 148 1.94 21.25 -1.42
C GLY A 148 1.66 22.55 -2.18
N ASN A 149 2.68 23.36 -2.38
CA ASN A 149 2.70 24.42 -3.40
C ASN A 149 4.14 24.61 -3.90
#